data_AF-A0A7S4V7F2-F1
#
_entry.id   AF-A0A7S4V7F2-F1
#
_cell.length_a   1.000
_cell.length_b   1.000
_cell.length_c   1.000
_cell.angle_alpha   90.00
_cell.angle_beta   90.00
_cell.angle_gamma   90.00
#
_symmetry.space_group_name_H-M   'P 1'
#
loop_
_entity.id
_entity.type
_entity.pdbx_description
1 polymer ?
#
loop_
_entity_poly.entity_id
_entity_poly.type
_entity_poly.pdbx_seq_one_letter_code
_entity_poly.pdbx_strand_id
1 'polypeptide(L)'
;CAAGGGDGRPADPAAPWCHVCGGSASWCCTGCRVAWYCGRPCQRAHWREDHRVRCRFVARIGTARRQQARGDAELAVATLRDVLRDTAAAARRVGEGADGAARGEGPAAALLRGFASAAVALGGALA
;
A
#
# COMPACT_ATOMS: atom_id res chain seq x y z
N CYS A 1 7.78 0.24 -18.05
CA CYS A 1 9.20 0.41 -17.69
C CYS A 1 9.98 0.39 -18.97
N ALA A 2 10.48 1.55 -19.39
CA ALA A 2 11.53 1.64 -20.38
C ALA A 2 12.51 2.66 -19.81
N ALA A 3 13.59 2.16 -19.21
CA ALA A 3 14.81 2.95 -19.05
C ALA A 3 15.77 2.39 -20.10
N GLY A 4 16.39 3.27 -20.88
CA GLY A 4 17.06 3.01 -22.15
C GLY A 4 18.14 1.93 -22.13
N GLY A 5 18.43 1.41 -23.33
CA GLY A 5 19.43 0.38 -23.61
C GLY A 5 20.87 0.86 -23.36
N GLY A 6 21.77 -0.10 -23.12
CA GLY A 6 23.17 0.14 -22.76
C GLY A 6 24.06 0.55 -23.93
N ASP A 7 23.92 1.78 -24.40
CA ASP A 7 24.71 2.38 -25.50
C ASP A 7 25.77 3.38 -25.02
N GLY A 8 26.13 3.37 -23.72
CA GLY A 8 27.28 4.13 -23.21
C GLY A 8 27.08 5.66 -23.14
N ARG A 9 25.83 6.14 -23.21
CA ARG A 9 25.49 7.56 -23.04
C ARG A 9 25.43 7.96 -21.56
N PRO A 10 25.90 9.16 -21.14
CA PRO A 10 25.83 9.61 -19.74
C PRO A 10 24.39 9.55 -19.20
N ALA A 11 24.27 9.15 -17.94
CA ALA A 11 23.01 8.90 -17.26
C ALA A 11 22.07 10.12 -17.31
N ASP A 12 20.88 9.91 -17.87
CA ASP A 12 19.78 10.87 -17.86
C ASP A 12 19.43 11.25 -16.39
N PRO A 13 19.31 12.53 -16.01
CA PRO A 13 18.96 12.93 -14.63
C PRO A 13 17.58 12.41 -14.18
N ALA A 14 16.74 11.95 -15.10
CA ALA A 14 15.48 11.24 -14.79
C ALA A 14 15.66 9.73 -14.57
N ALA A 15 16.89 9.20 -14.57
CA ALA A 15 17.16 7.79 -14.36
C ALA A 15 16.56 7.33 -13.02
N PRO A 16 15.88 6.17 -12.99
CA PRO A 16 15.25 5.71 -11.77
C PRO A 16 16.29 5.31 -10.72
N TRP A 17 15.90 5.41 -9.46
CA TRP A 17 16.78 5.16 -8.31
C TRP A 17 16.38 3.84 -7.65
N CYS A 18 17.35 3.13 -7.08
CA CYS A 18 17.13 1.87 -6.39
C CYS A 18 16.40 2.12 -5.08
N HIS A 19 15.26 1.46 -4.89
CA HIS A 19 14.45 1.61 -3.68
C HIS A 19 15.17 1.18 -2.39
N VAL A 20 16.19 0.34 -2.50
CA VAL A 20 16.89 -0.25 -1.34
C VAL A 20 18.16 0.51 -0.99
N CYS A 21 19.02 0.79 -1.97
CA CYS A 21 20.33 1.39 -1.72
C CYS A 21 20.50 2.82 -2.25
N GLY A 22 19.50 3.37 -2.94
CA GLY A 22 19.56 4.72 -3.52
C GLY A 22 20.47 4.86 -4.74
N GLY A 23 21.23 3.83 -5.14
CA GLY A 23 22.04 3.87 -6.37
C GLY A 23 21.20 3.88 -7.65
N SER A 24 21.85 4.07 -8.81
CA SER A 24 21.17 4.02 -10.12
C SER A 24 20.44 2.69 -10.33
N ALA A 25 19.18 2.73 -10.74
CA ALA A 25 18.39 1.56 -11.08
C ALA A 25 18.22 1.42 -12.60
N SER A 26 18.31 0.18 -13.07
CA SER A 26 18.01 -0.19 -14.45
C SER A 26 16.92 -1.27 -14.54
N TRP A 27 16.51 -1.83 -13.40
CA TRP A 27 15.55 -2.92 -13.32
C TRP A 27 14.29 -2.45 -12.60
N CYS A 28 13.12 -2.80 -13.12
CA CYS A 28 11.85 -2.60 -12.41
C CYS A 28 11.22 -3.95 -12.05
N CYS A 29 10.38 -3.98 -11.02
CA CYS A 29 9.56 -5.15 -10.73
C CYS A 29 8.62 -5.43 -11.91
N THR A 30 8.69 -6.62 -12.49
CA THR A 30 7.87 -6.98 -13.67
C THR A 30 6.38 -7.12 -13.34
N GLY A 31 6.04 -7.44 -12.08
CA GLY A 31 4.67 -7.55 -11.60
C GLY A 31 3.97 -6.20 -11.49
N CYS A 32 4.46 -5.32 -10.60
CA CYS A 32 3.81 -4.03 -10.36
C CYS A 32 4.29 -2.92 -11.29
N ARG A 33 5.50 -3.02 -11.85
CA ARG A 33 6.16 -2.01 -12.71
C ARG A 33 6.33 -0.62 -12.05
N VAL A 34 6.32 -0.56 -10.72
CA VAL A 34 6.47 0.68 -9.93
C VAL A 34 7.81 0.74 -9.20
N ALA A 35 8.24 -0.36 -8.56
CA ALA A 35 9.48 -0.37 -7.80
C ALA A 35 10.69 -0.62 -8.71
N TRP A 36 11.76 0.17 -8.52
CA TRP A 36 13.01 0.10 -9.27
C TRP A 36 14.18 -0.34 -8.39
N TYR A 37 15.12 -1.05 -9.00
CA TYR A 37 16.25 -1.69 -8.34
C TYR A 37 17.50 -1.63 -9.24
N CYS A 38 18.67 -1.54 -8.61
CA CYS A 38 19.95 -1.71 -9.29
C CYS A 38 20.15 -3.16 -9.76
N GLY A 39 19.49 -4.15 -9.13
CA GLY A 39 19.54 -5.54 -9.55
C GLY A 39 18.73 -6.49 -8.67
N ARG A 40 18.85 -7.79 -8.96
CA ARG A 40 18.15 -8.88 -8.27
C ARG A 40 18.37 -8.93 -6.75
N PRO A 41 19.57 -8.64 -6.19
CA PRO A 41 19.77 -8.69 -4.74
C PRO A 41 18.87 -7.70 -3.99
N CYS A 42 18.85 -6.43 -4.43
CA CYS A 42 17.98 -5.39 -3.85
C CYS A 42 16.50 -5.72 -4.05
N GLN A 43 16.12 -6.23 -5.22
CA GLN A 43 14.74 -6.68 -5.45
C GLN A 43 14.33 -7.78 -4.46
N ARG A 44 15.17 -8.80 -4.25
CA ARG A 44 14.87 -9.92 -3.34
C ARG A 44 14.83 -9.51 -1.87
N ALA A 45 15.70 -8.57 -1.45
CA ALA A 45 15.68 -8.01 -0.10
C ALA A 45 14.32 -7.32 0.17
N HIS A 46 13.97 -6.34 -0.65
CA HIS A 46 12.68 -5.64 -0.55
C HIS A 46 11.48 -6.58 -0.74
N TRP A 47 11.61 -7.65 -1.55
CA TRP A 47 10.57 -8.69 -1.69
C TRP A 47 10.22 -9.39 -0.38
N ARG A 48 11.25 -9.70 0.43
CA ARG A 48 11.08 -10.43 1.70
C ARG A 48 10.51 -9.53 2.79
N GLU A 49 10.89 -8.25 2.80
CA GLU A 49 10.44 -7.26 3.78
C GLU A 49 8.94 -7.02 3.65
N ASP A 50 8.49 -6.38 2.57
CA ASP A 50 7.08 -6.02 2.41
C ASP A 50 6.61 -5.95 0.95
N HIS A 51 7.53 -5.89 -0.03
CA HIS A 51 7.14 -5.62 -1.41
C HIS A 51 6.16 -6.66 -1.94
N ARG A 52 6.26 -7.94 -1.55
CA ARG A 52 5.33 -8.99 -2.02
C ARG A 52 3.86 -8.65 -1.78
N VAL A 53 3.56 -8.05 -0.62
CA VAL A 53 2.19 -7.71 -0.21
C VAL A 53 1.71 -6.52 -1.02
N ARG A 54 2.52 -5.46 -1.05
CA ARG A 54 2.20 -4.23 -1.79
C ARG A 54 2.17 -4.44 -3.31
N CYS A 55 3.04 -5.31 -3.84
CA CYS A 55 3.16 -5.63 -5.25
C CYS A 55 1.85 -6.13 -5.82
N ARG A 56 1.18 -7.07 -5.13
CA ARG A 56 -0.10 -7.63 -5.60
C ARG A 56 -1.16 -6.53 -5.73
N PHE A 57 -1.28 -5.67 -4.74
CA PHE A 57 -2.23 -4.56 -4.75
C PHE A 57 -1.92 -3.58 -5.90
N VAL A 58 -0.68 -3.09 -5.97
CA VAL A 58 -0.25 -2.11 -6.98
C VAL A 58 -0.36 -2.69 -8.39
N ALA A 59 -0.03 -3.96 -8.58
CA ALA A 59 -0.15 -4.64 -9.88
C ALA A 59 -1.61 -4.67 -10.37
N ARG A 60 -2.58 -4.95 -9.49
CA ARG A 60 -4.01 -4.95 -9.84
C ARG A 60 -4.51 -3.54 -10.19
N ILE A 61 -4.12 -2.52 -9.42
CA ILE A 61 -4.43 -1.12 -9.76
C ILE A 61 -3.82 -0.75 -11.12
N GLY A 62 -2.58 -1.17 -11.39
CA GLY A 62 -1.93 -0.98 -12.69
C GLY A 62 -2.66 -1.70 -13.83
N THR A 63 -3.28 -2.86 -13.56
CA THR A 63 -4.14 -3.54 -14.54
C THR A 63 -5.42 -2.76 -14.82
N ALA A 64 -6.11 -2.26 -13.79
CA ALA A 64 -7.29 -1.41 -13.97
C ALA A 64 -6.98 -0.17 -14.83
N ARG A 65 -5.85 0.49 -14.57
CA ARG A 65 -5.40 1.63 -15.39
C ARG A 65 -5.17 1.25 -16.86
N ARG A 66 -4.59 0.08 -17.12
CA ARG A 66 -4.38 -0.41 -18.50
C ARG A 66 -5.70 -0.76 -19.20
N GLN A 67 -6.66 -1.35 -18.49
CA GLN A 67 -7.99 -1.65 -19.02
C GLN A 67 -8.72 -0.36 -19.39
N GLN A 68 -8.72 0.63 -18.50
CA GLN A 68 -9.28 1.95 -18.80
C GLN A 68 -8.62 2.60 -20.03
N ALA A 69 -7.28 2.56 -20.12
CA ALA A 69 -6.56 3.12 -21.27
C ALA A 69 -6.87 2.40 -22.60
N ARG A 70 -7.38 1.16 -22.55
CA ARG A 70 -7.83 0.40 -23.73
C ARG A 70 -9.31 0.63 -24.07
N GLY A 71 -10.04 1.41 -23.26
CA GLY A 71 -11.48 1.63 -23.42
C GLY A 71 -12.37 0.66 -22.63
N ASP A 72 -11.77 -0.29 -21.89
CA ASP A 72 -12.50 -1.32 -21.13
C ASP A 72 -12.92 -0.79 -19.74
N ALA A 73 -13.70 0.29 -19.70
CA ALA A 73 -14.05 0.98 -18.45
C ALA A 73 -14.79 0.10 -17.44
N GLU A 74 -15.73 -0.73 -17.91
CA GLU A 74 -16.48 -1.66 -17.05
C GLU A 74 -15.56 -2.69 -16.39
N LEU A 75 -14.64 -3.28 -17.17
CA LEU A 75 -13.66 -4.24 -16.67
C LEU A 75 -12.67 -3.59 -15.69
N ALA A 76 -12.28 -2.33 -15.93
CA ALA A 76 -11.47 -1.55 -15.01
C ALA A 76 -12.19 -1.34 -13.66
N VAL A 77 -13.47 -0.96 -13.69
CA VAL A 77 -14.29 -0.80 -12.48
C VAL A 77 -14.46 -2.13 -11.73
N ALA A 78 -14.72 -3.23 -12.44
CA ALA A 78 -14.79 -4.56 -11.83
C ALA A 78 -13.47 -4.94 -11.14
N THR A 79 -12.34 -4.67 -11.80
CA THR A 79 -11.00 -4.91 -11.24
C THR A 79 -10.76 -4.08 -9.97
N LEU A 80 -11.16 -2.80 -9.96
CA LEU A 80 -11.06 -1.94 -8.77
C LEU A 80 -11.97 -2.40 -7.64
N ARG A 81 -13.21 -2.81 -7.95
CA ARG A 81 -14.16 -3.36 -6.97
C ARG A 81 -13.58 -4.59 -6.27
N ASP A 82 -12.95 -5.48 -7.02
CA ASP A 82 -12.29 -6.64 -6.44
C ASP A 82 -11.12 -6.26 -5.54
N VAL A 83 -10.31 -5.28 -5.95
CA VAL A 83 -9.22 -4.77 -5.11
C VAL A 83 -9.74 -4.22 -3.79
N LEU A 84 -10.83 -3.44 -3.81
CA LEU A 84 -11.46 -2.91 -2.60
C LEU A 84 -12.02 -4.00 -1.69
N ARG A 85 -12.60 -5.06 -2.28
CA ARG A 85 -13.08 -6.22 -1.52
C ARG A 85 -11.94 -6.96 -0.84
N ASP A 86 -10.83 -7.17 -1.56
CA ASP A 86 -9.63 -7.83 -1.04
C ASP A 86 -9.00 -7.02 0.10
N THR A 87 -8.90 -5.68 -0.03
CA THR A 87 -8.35 -4.82 1.03
C THR A 87 -9.26 -4.78 2.25
N ALA A 88 -10.58 -4.72 2.07
CA ALA A 88 -11.52 -4.79 3.18
C ALA A 88 -11.43 -6.13 3.92
N ALA A 89 -11.28 -7.24 3.18
CA ALA A 89 -11.08 -8.57 3.78
C ALA A 89 -9.76 -8.67 4.54
N ALA A 90 -8.68 -8.08 4.02
CA ALA A 90 -7.39 -8.02 4.71
C ALA A 90 -7.47 -7.18 6.00
N ALA A 91 -8.17 -6.05 5.97
CA ALA A 91 -8.34 -5.18 7.14
C ALA A 91 -9.11 -5.87 8.28
N ARG A 92 -10.16 -6.65 7.98
CA ARG A 92 -10.91 -7.40 8.99
C ARG A 92 -10.04 -8.38 9.79
N ARG A 93 -9.12 -9.08 9.12
CA ARG A 93 -8.19 -10.02 9.78
C ARG A 93 -7.21 -9.34 10.74
N VAL A 94 -6.89 -8.06 10.50
CA VAL A 94 -6.04 -7.28 11.42
C VAL A 94 -6.81 -6.90 12.68
N GLY A 95 -8.13 -6.64 12.57
CA GLY A 95 -8.99 -6.38 13.72
C GLY A 95 -9.20 -7.61 14.59
N GLU A 96 -9.45 -8.77 13.99
CA GLU A 96 -9.72 -10.04 14.71
C GLU A 96 -8.48 -10.64 15.41
N GLY A 97 -7.28 -10.13 15.13
CA GLY A 97 -6.03 -10.51 15.78
C GLY A 97 -5.64 -9.65 16.98
N ALA A 98 -6.40 -8.59 17.29
CA ALA A 98 -6.13 -7.67 18.40
C ALA A 98 -6.89 -8.03 19.70
N ASP A 99 -7.82 -8.98 19.65
CA ASP A 99 -8.69 -9.33 20.79
C ASP A 99 -8.06 -10.36 21.76
N GLY A 100 -6.78 -10.72 21.55
CA GLY A 100 -6.07 -11.77 22.27
C GLY A 100 -4.99 -11.33 23.26
N ALA A 101 -4.88 -10.04 23.62
CA ALA A 101 -3.91 -9.57 24.60
C ALA A 101 -4.31 -8.26 25.30
N ALA A 102 -5.18 -8.33 26.32
CA ALA A 102 -5.15 -7.47 27.52
C ALA A 102 -6.26 -7.84 28.53
N ARG A 103 -6.01 -8.85 29.38
CA ARG A 103 -6.39 -8.71 30.80
C ARG A 103 -5.19 -8.06 31.48
N GLY A 104 -5.24 -6.74 31.56
CA GLY A 104 -4.21 -5.90 32.19
C GLY A 104 -4.71 -4.47 32.15
N GLU A 105 -5.34 -4.03 33.22
CA GLU A 105 -5.87 -2.68 33.39
C GLU A 105 -4.72 -1.68 33.41
N GLY A 106 -4.49 -1.01 32.29
CA GLY A 106 -3.54 0.10 32.17
C GLY A 106 -4.24 1.46 32.29
N PRO A 107 -3.54 2.51 32.76
CA PRO A 107 -4.14 3.83 33.08
C PRO A 107 -4.75 4.57 31.87
N ALA A 108 -4.49 4.13 30.63
CA ALA A 108 -5.12 4.68 29.43
C ALA A 108 -6.64 4.35 29.32
N ALA A 109 -7.10 3.26 29.92
CA ALA A 109 -8.52 2.89 29.95
C ALA A 109 -9.35 3.76 30.92
N ALA A 110 -8.70 4.48 31.84
CA ALA A 110 -9.36 5.47 32.70
C ALA A 110 -9.65 6.79 31.96
N LEU A 111 -8.78 7.19 31.02
CA LEU A 111 -8.89 8.46 30.29
C LEU A 111 -10.02 8.46 29.25
N LEU A 112 -10.30 7.33 28.60
CA LEU A 112 -11.39 7.24 27.61
C LEU A 112 -12.80 7.20 28.25
N ARG A 113 -12.93 6.81 29.52
CA ARG A 113 -14.19 6.97 30.26
C ARG A 113 -14.46 8.43 30.67
N GLY A 114 -13.42 9.27 30.76
CA GLY A 114 -13.57 10.69 31.04
C GLY A 114 -14.23 11.49 29.90
N PHE A 115 -14.04 11.09 28.64
CA PHE A 115 -14.63 11.79 27.50
C PHE A 115 -16.02 11.28 27.10
N ALA A 116 -16.42 10.08 27.52
CA ALA A 116 -17.76 9.55 27.28
C ALA A 116 -18.83 10.18 28.20
N SER A 117 -18.45 10.79 29.33
CA SER A 117 -19.39 11.49 30.24
C SER A 117 -19.64 12.96 29.86
N ALA A 118 -18.85 13.54 28.95
CA ALA A 118 -19.04 14.94 28.51
C ALA A 118 -20.00 15.10 27.31
N ALA A 119 -20.31 14.01 26.58
CA ALA A 119 -21.23 14.05 25.45
C ALA A 119 -22.71 13.88 25.84
N VAL A 120 -23.03 13.48 27.08
CA VAL A 120 -24.42 13.36 27.56
C VAL A 120 -24.91 14.66 28.23
N ALA A 121 -24.02 15.59 28.60
CA ALA A 121 -24.38 16.86 29.24
C ALA A 121 -24.68 18.02 28.26
N LEU A 122 -24.51 17.85 26.95
CA LEU A 122 -24.81 18.88 25.93
C LEU A 122 -26.04 18.54 25.07
N GLY A 123 -26.82 17.52 25.44
CA GLY A 123 -28.10 17.17 24.82
C GLY A 123 -29.34 17.71 25.56
N GLY A 124 -29.15 18.58 26.56
CA GLY A 124 -30.23 19.07 27.44
C GLY A 124 -30.37 20.59 27.49
N ALA A 125 -29.93 21.33 26.47
CA ALA A 125 -30.01 22.79 26.44
C ALA A 125 -30.43 23.35 25.07
N LEU A 126 -31.32 22.64 24.35
CA LEU A 126 -32.13 23.18 23.25
C LEU A 126 -33.55 22.59 23.32
N ALA A 127 -34.22 22.82 24.45
CA ALA A 127 -35.66 22.83 24.58
C ALA A 127 -36.07 24.22 25.06
#